data_AF-J4XI11-F1
#
_entry.id   AF-J4XI11-F1
#
_cell.length_a   1.000
_cell.length_b   1.000
_cell.length_c   1.000
_cell.angle_alpha   90.00
_cell.angle_beta   90.00
_cell.angle_gamma   90.00
#
_symmetry.space_group_name_H-M   'P 1'
#
loop_
_entity.id
_entity.type
_entity.pdbx_description
1 polymer ?
#
loop_
_entity_poly.entity_id
_entity_poly.type
_entity_poly.pdbx_seq_one_letter_code
_entity_poly.pdbx_strand_id
1 'polypeptide(L)'
;MKEENAIETPLQEVEESYTKTKLGEKMSSKCVVADPRLCIGCKTCMAACIEKHDVTGDAAVPRLNLVETIRVSAPIACHHCVDAPCVNACPQGALYYDGDRVAVSMERCIGCRSCVMACPYGACDVVSRLEPVMFGDLVLADKTVAKVIKCDLCADEPEGPRCVRACPTNGLRLVDQDDLKDMALKRRRVAAESYESMMDSTVYALV
;
A
#
# COMPACT_ATOMS: atom_id res chain seq x y z
N MET A 1 26.48 28.55 -40.03
CA MET A 1 26.15 27.13 -40.26
C MET A 1 26.75 26.39 -39.06
N LYS A 2 25.96 25.88 -38.11
CA LYS A 2 24.99 24.75 -38.23
C LYS A 2 25.73 23.46 -38.64
N GLU A 3 25.53 22.27 -38.10
CA GLU A 3 24.74 21.72 -36.96
C GLU A 3 25.22 20.24 -36.76
N GLU A 4 25.17 19.57 -35.60
CA GLU A 4 24.87 19.93 -34.20
C GLU A 4 25.53 18.91 -33.23
N ASN A 5 25.36 19.02 -31.90
CA ASN A 5 25.91 18.06 -30.91
C ASN A 5 24.87 16.97 -30.58
N ALA A 6 25.17 15.70 -30.89
CA ALA A 6 24.28 14.58 -30.54
C ALA A 6 24.35 14.28 -29.04
N ILE A 7 23.25 14.51 -28.33
CA ILE A 7 23.10 14.18 -26.91
C ILE A 7 22.81 12.68 -26.81
N GLU A 8 23.77 11.91 -26.29
CA GLU A 8 23.56 10.50 -25.96
C GLU A 8 22.46 10.40 -24.89
N THR A 9 21.43 9.59 -25.16
CA THR A 9 20.21 9.56 -24.32
C THR A 9 20.29 8.47 -23.25
N PRO A 10 19.87 8.71 -21.99
CA PRO A 10 19.95 7.72 -20.90
C PRO A 10 18.97 6.54 -20.99
N LEU A 11 18.43 6.24 -22.18
CA LEU A 11 17.33 5.31 -22.36
C LEU A 11 17.76 3.83 -22.22
N GLN A 12 19.03 3.50 -22.42
CA GLN A 12 19.50 2.11 -22.39
C GLN A 12 19.61 1.56 -20.96
N GLU A 13 19.98 2.39 -19.97
CA GLU A 13 20.09 1.96 -18.56
C GLU A 13 18.72 1.65 -17.92
N VAL A 14 17.66 2.35 -18.35
CA VAL A 14 16.29 2.07 -17.84
C VAL A 14 15.71 0.78 -18.41
N GLU A 15 15.98 0.42 -19.67
CA GLU A 15 15.53 -0.86 -20.26
C GLU A 15 16.24 -2.09 -19.65
N GLU A 16 17.52 -1.96 -19.32
CA GLU A 16 18.30 -3.03 -18.69
C GLU A 16 17.85 -3.28 -17.23
N SER A 17 17.35 -2.25 -16.53
CA SER A 17 16.70 -2.38 -15.23
C SER A 17 15.35 -3.10 -15.28
N TYR A 18 14.62 -2.97 -16.39
CA TYR A 18 13.25 -3.50 -16.55
C TYR A 18 13.22 -4.96 -17.02
N THR A 19 14.26 -5.39 -17.72
CA THR A 19 14.37 -6.74 -18.30
C THR A 19 14.98 -7.77 -17.35
N LYS A 20 15.74 -7.35 -16.33
CA LYS A 20 16.40 -8.26 -15.38
C LYS A 20 15.44 -9.00 -14.43
N THR A 21 14.19 -8.56 -14.31
CA THR A 21 13.17 -9.09 -13.38
C THR A 21 12.40 -10.31 -13.90
N LYS A 22 12.91 -11.04 -14.91
CA LYS A 22 12.31 -12.30 -15.38
C LYS A 22 13.32 -13.41 -15.55
N LEU A 23 13.42 -14.28 -14.53
CA LEU A 23 13.00 -15.71 -14.62
C LEU A 23 13.42 -16.48 -13.34
N GLY A 24 12.58 -16.47 -12.28
CA GLY A 24 12.75 -17.41 -11.17
C GLY A 24 12.29 -16.93 -9.78
N GLU A 25 12.32 -15.64 -9.50
CA GLU A 25 11.93 -15.13 -8.18
C GLU A 25 10.41 -15.02 -8.04
N LYS A 26 9.88 -15.60 -6.94
CA LYS A 26 8.46 -15.59 -6.58
C LYS A 26 8.05 -14.15 -6.21
N MET A 27 7.60 -13.38 -7.21
CA MET A 27 7.11 -12.02 -7.03
C MET A 27 5.99 -12.04 -5.99
N SER A 28 6.27 -11.46 -4.81
CA SER A 28 5.46 -11.59 -3.60
C SER A 28 5.00 -10.23 -3.09
N SER A 29 3.97 -10.23 -2.23
CA SER A 29 3.39 -9.00 -1.70
C SER A 29 2.91 -9.22 -0.28
N LYS A 30 3.19 -8.26 0.61
CA LYS A 30 2.60 -8.17 1.95
C LYS A 30 1.64 -7.01 2.07
N CYS A 31 0.55 -7.19 2.80
CA CYS A 31 -0.36 -6.09 3.12
C CYS A 31 -1.04 -6.23 4.48
N VAL A 32 -1.49 -5.10 5.04
CA VAL A 32 -2.32 -5.09 6.25
C VAL A 32 -3.78 -5.27 5.84
N VAL A 33 -4.42 -6.32 6.35
CA VAL A 33 -5.82 -6.65 6.07
C VAL A 33 -6.65 -6.58 7.34
N ALA A 34 -7.81 -5.94 7.25
CA ALA A 34 -8.82 -5.92 8.29
C ALA A 34 -9.76 -7.13 8.24
N ASP A 35 -10.20 -7.62 9.40
CA ASP A 35 -11.43 -8.39 9.54
C ASP A 35 -12.56 -7.46 10.00
N PRO A 36 -13.53 -7.12 9.13
CA PRO A 36 -14.61 -6.19 9.49
C PRO A 36 -15.53 -6.71 10.59
N ARG A 37 -15.49 -8.02 10.90
CA ARG A 37 -16.27 -8.63 11.99
C ARG A 37 -15.68 -8.35 13.37
N LEU A 38 -14.40 -7.99 13.42
CA LEU A 38 -13.67 -7.64 14.65
C LEU A 38 -13.43 -6.13 14.78
N CYS A 39 -13.65 -5.35 13.72
CA CYS A 39 -13.43 -3.91 13.77
C CYS A 39 -14.61 -3.19 14.44
N ILE A 40 -14.29 -2.37 15.44
CA ILE A 40 -15.24 -1.60 16.27
C ILE A 40 -15.17 -0.10 16.02
N GLY A 41 -14.66 0.34 14.86
CA GLY A 41 -14.56 1.76 14.50
C GLY A 41 -13.64 2.65 15.39
N CYS A 42 -12.90 2.08 16.35
CA CYS A 42 -12.20 2.83 17.41
C CYS A 42 -11.05 3.77 16.98
N LYS A 43 -10.63 3.76 15.70
CA LYS A 43 -9.56 4.61 15.12
C LYS A 43 -8.16 4.49 15.74
N THR A 44 -7.94 3.62 16.73
CA THR A 44 -6.62 3.38 17.36
C THR A 44 -5.53 3.04 16.34
N CYS A 45 -5.88 2.28 15.30
CA CYS A 45 -4.96 1.93 14.21
C CYS A 45 -4.53 3.13 13.34
N MET A 46 -5.36 4.18 13.24
CA MET A 46 -5.00 5.43 12.56
C MET A 46 -4.10 6.28 13.46
N ALA A 47 -4.42 6.40 14.75
CA ALA A 47 -3.62 7.14 15.73
C ALA A 47 -2.19 6.57 15.83
N ALA A 48 -2.04 5.25 15.99
CA ALA A 48 -0.73 4.58 16.03
C ALA A 48 0.06 4.67 14.71
N CYS A 49 -0.64 4.91 13.59
CA CYS A 49 0.01 5.20 12.32
C CYS A 49 0.49 6.66 12.25
N ILE A 50 -0.30 7.62 12.71
CA ILE A 50 0.14 9.02 12.82
C ILE A 50 1.38 9.10 13.72
N GLU A 51 1.33 8.48 14.90
CA GLU A 51 2.44 8.44 15.86
C GLU A 51 3.74 7.88 15.28
N LYS A 52 3.67 6.85 14.41
CA LYS A 52 4.85 6.30 13.73
C LYS A 52 5.49 7.30 12.76
N HIS A 53 4.69 8.20 12.18
CA HIS A 53 5.07 9.07 11.07
C HIS A 53 5.06 10.56 11.42
N ASP A 54 4.85 10.89 12.70
CA ASP A 54 5.09 12.22 13.28
C ASP A 54 6.58 12.41 13.55
N VAL A 55 7.36 12.39 12.46
CA VAL A 55 8.83 12.48 12.46
C VAL A 55 9.30 13.52 11.45
N THR A 56 10.42 14.17 11.75
CA THR A 56 11.03 15.17 10.87
C THR A 56 11.27 14.60 9.48
N GLY A 57 10.72 15.26 8.45
CA GLY A 57 10.87 14.82 7.06
C GLY A 57 9.74 13.93 6.52
N ASP A 58 8.81 13.45 7.36
CA ASP A 58 7.57 12.76 6.95
C ASP A 58 6.34 13.69 7.11
N ALA A 59 5.13 13.14 7.00
CA ALA A 59 3.87 13.82 7.29
C ALA A 59 3.09 13.04 8.36
N ALA A 60 2.68 13.74 9.42
CA ALA A 60 1.92 13.22 10.57
C ALA A 60 0.44 12.94 10.21
N VAL A 61 0.22 12.01 9.28
CA VAL A 61 -1.08 11.66 8.69
C VAL A 61 -1.22 10.14 8.57
N PRO A 62 -2.44 9.59 8.75
CA PRO A 62 -2.62 8.16 8.75
C PRO A 62 -2.49 7.61 7.33
N ARG A 63 -1.69 6.54 7.18
CA ARG A 63 -1.48 5.83 5.91
C ARG A 63 -2.51 4.71 5.64
N LEU A 64 -3.59 4.71 6.42
CA LEU A 64 -4.76 3.85 6.30
C LEU A 64 -6.03 4.65 6.67
N ASN A 65 -7.13 4.39 5.98
CA ASN A 65 -8.38 5.13 6.14
C ASN A 65 -9.46 4.22 6.71
N LEU A 66 -9.99 4.55 7.91
CA LEU A 66 -11.17 3.86 8.44
C LEU A 66 -12.40 4.21 7.61
N VAL A 67 -12.96 3.20 6.94
CA VAL A 67 -14.29 3.28 6.33
C VAL A 67 -15.30 2.75 7.34
N GLU A 68 -16.36 3.52 7.57
CA GLU A 68 -17.43 3.19 8.50
C GLU A 68 -18.79 3.41 7.83
N THR A 69 -19.68 2.44 8.01
CA THR A 69 -21.05 2.40 7.49
C THR A 69 -21.96 1.82 8.58
N ILE A 70 -23.27 1.90 8.38
CA ILE A 70 -24.27 1.32 9.30
C ILE A 70 -24.05 -0.19 9.58
N ARG A 71 -23.36 -0.93 8.69
CA ARG A 71 -23.19 -2.38 8.77
C ARG A 71 -21.75 -2.87 8.90
N VAL A 72 -20.77 -2.03 8.62
CA VAL A 72 -19.36 -2.42 8.43
C VAL A 72 -18.47 -1.28 8.87
N SER A 73 -17.49 -1.56 9.73
CA SER A 73 -16.31 -0.72 9.91
C SER A 73 -15.06 -1.52 9.50
N ALA A 74 -14.12 -0.89 8.80
CA ALA A 74 -12.83 -1.50 8.44
C ALA A 74 -11.82 -0.44 7.97
N PRO A 75 -10.56 -0.45 8.46
CA PRO A 75 -9.49 0.33 7.84
C PRO A 75 -9.07 -0.26 6.50
N ILE A 76 -8.97 0.60 5.49
CA ILE A 76 -8.40 0.30 4.17
C ILE A 76 -6.96 0.83 4.14
N ALA A 77 -6.01 -0.05 3.86
CA ALA A 77 -4.59 0.25 3.75
C ALA A 77 -4.07 -0.10 2.35
N CYS A 78 -2.83 0.27 2.02
CA CYS A 78 -2.23 -0.11 0.75
C CYS A 78 -2.09 -1.65 0.67
N HIS A 79 -2.47 -2.24 -0.46
CA HIS A 79 -2.35 -3.67 -0.70
C HIS A 79 -0.98 -4.10 -1.27
N HIS A 80 -0.09 -3.14 -1.58
CA HIS A 80 1.24 -3.39 -2.16
C HIS A 80 1.22 -4.42 -3.30
N CYS A 81 0.31 -4.23 -4.24
CA CYS A 81 -0.01 -5.21 -5.28
C CYS A 81 1.23 -5.71 -6.04
N VAL A 82 1.27 -7.01 -6.32
CA VAL A 82 2.29 -7.64 -7.17
C VAL A 82 2.35 -7.01 -8.57
N ASP A 83 1.18 -6.72 -9.15
CA ASP A 83 1.04 -5.83 -10.30
C ASP A 83 0.34 -4.55 -9.80
N ALA A 84 1.10 -3.47 -9.68
CA ALA A 84 0.68 -2.22 -9.05
C ALA A 84 0.39 -1.13 -10.10
N PRO A 85 -0.90 -0.82 -10.39
CA PRO A 85 -1.24 0.23 -11.35
C PRO A 85 -0.66 1.60 -10.97
N CYS A 86 -0.48 1.86 -9.67
CA CYS A 86 0.10 3.10 -9.16
C CYS A 86 1.62 3.24 -9.41
N VAL A 87 2.34 2.13 -9.63
CA VAL A 87 3.73 2.14 -10.14
C VAL A 87 3.71 2.53 -11.62
N ASN A 88 2.94 1.79 -12.42
CA ASN A 88 2.84 1.97 -13.87
C ASN A 88 2.31 3.38 -14.25
N ALA A 89 1.44 3.97 -13.44
CA ALA A 89 0.89 5.30 -13.65
C ALA A 89 1.79 6.46 -13.17
N CYS A 90 2.98 6.20 -12.61
CA CYS A 90 3.83 7.25 -12.05
C CYS A 90 4.80 7.83 -13.10
N PRO A 91 4.58 9.05 -13.63
CA PRO A 91 5.40 9.61 -14.72
C PRO A 91 6.84 9.94 -14.30
N GLN A 92 7.13 9.97 -12.99
CA GLN A 92 8.47 10.23 -12.45
C GLN A 92 9.18 8.96 -11.97
N GLY A 93 8.53 7.79 -12.04
CA GLY A 93 9.02 6.54 -11.45
C GLY A 93 9.24 6.64 -9.93
N ALA A 94 8.45 7.47 -9.24
CA ALA A 94 8.58 7.70 -7.80
C ALA A 94 8.01 6.55 -6.95
N LEU A 95 7.12 5.72 -7.50
CA LEU A 95 6.71 4.46 -6.88
C LEU A 95 7.47 3.31 -7.55
N TYR A 96 7.92 2.35 -6.75
CA TYR A 96 8.73 1.22 -7.22
C TYR A 96 8.48 -0.03 -6.37
N TYR A 97 8.87 -1.20 -6.87
CA TYR A 97 8.83 -2.46 -6.13
C TYR A 97 10.09 -2.62 -5.27
N ASP A 98 9.91 -2.97 -4.00
CA ASP A 98 10.95 -3.12 -2.98
C ASP A 98 10.64 -4.41 -2.20
N GLY A 99 11.24 -5.52 -2.63
CA GLY A 99 10.95 -6.84 -2.06
C GLY A 99 9.47 -7.23 -2.18
N ASP A 100 8.80 -7.35 -1.04
CA ASP A 100 7.37 -7.69 -0.93
C ASP A 100 6.44 -6.47 -0.78
N ARG A 101 6.95 -5.25 -1.01
CA ARG A 101 6.17 -4.01 -0.90
C ARG A 101 6.36 -3.08 -2.10
N VAL A 102 5.32 -2.31 -2.44
CA VAL A 102 5.48 -1.09 -3.22
C VAL A 102 5.98 0.03 -2.29
N ALA A 103 7.11 0.66 -2.62
CA ALA A 103 7.73 1.77 -1.89
C ALA A 103 7.57 3.11 -2.63
N VAL A 104 8.03 4.22 -2.01
CA VAL A 104 7.93 5.59 -2.53
C VAL A 104 9.27 6.31 -2.36
N SER A 105 9.83 6.83 -3.45
CA SER A 105 10.90 7.83 -3.43
C SER A 105 10.27 9.21 -3.27
N MET A 106 10.38 9.78 -2.06
CA MET A 106 9.83 11.10 -1.76
C MET A 106 10.50 12.20 -2.57
N GLU A 107 11.78 12.07 -2.90
CA GLU A 107 12.53 13.03 -3.72
C GLU A 107 11.95 13.13 -5.13
N ARG A 108 11.74 11.99 -5.80
CA ARG A 108 11.17 11.90 -7.16
C ARG A 108 9.67 12.24 -7.23
N CYS A 109 8.96 12.23 -6.10
CA CYS A 109 7.53 12.50 -6.09
C CYS A 109 7.23 13.99 -6.30
N ILE A 110 6.51 14.33 -7.38
CA ILE A 110 6.04 15.69 -7.70
C ILE A 110 4.58 15.95 -7.30
N GLY A 111 3.92 15.03 -6.58
CA GLY A 111 2.54 15.21 -6.15
C GLY A 111 1.47 15.21 -7.26
N CYS A 112 1.78 14.71 -8.45
CA CYS A 112 0.89 14.74 -9.64
C CYS A 112 -0.42 13.93 -9.55
N ARG A 113 -0.68 13.20 -8.45
CA ARG A 113 -1.90 12.40 -8.18
C ARG A 113 -2.23 11.25 -9.14
N SER A 114 -1.45 10.99 -10.20
CA SER A 114 -1.69 9.85 -11.11
C SER A 114 -1.80 8.50 -10.38
N CYS A 115 -0.96 8.29 -9.36
CA CYS A 115 -0.98 7.11 -8.50
C CYS A 115 -2.25 6.97 -7.64
N VAL A 116 -2.87 8.08 -7.24
CA VAL A 116 -4.16 8.12 -6.50
C VAL A 116 -5.29 7.69 -7.43
N MET A 117 -5.34 8.26 -8.64
CA MET A 117 -6.34 7.90 -9.66
C MET A 117 -6.22 6.45 -10.13
N ALA A 118 -5.00 5.90 -10.14
CA ALA A 118 -4.74 4.52 -10.54
C ALA A 118 -4.99 3.48 -9.43
N CYS A 119 -5.16 3.88 -8.17
CA CYS A 119 -5.29 2.93 -7.06
C CYS A 119 -6.73 2.37 -6.97
N PRO A 120 -6.99 1.08 -7.26
CA PRO A 120 -8.35 0.52 -7.23
C PRO A 120 -8.95 0.42 -5.82
N TYR A 121 -8.12 0.63 -4.78
CA TYR A 121 -8.52 0.59 -3.37
C TYR A 121 -8.65 1.99 -2.73
N GLY A 122 -8.32 3.07 -3.45
CA GLY A 122 -8.24 4.42 -2.85
C GLY A 122 -7.26 4.54 -1.68
N ALA A 123 -6.20 3.71 -1.68
CA ALA A 123 -5.34 3.47 -0.52
C ALA A 123 -4.03 4.29 -0.51
N CYS A 124 -3.98 5.36 -1.31
CA CYS A 124 -2.92 6.35 -1.32
C CYS A 124 -3.52 7.73 -1.56
N ASP A 125 -2.89 8.77 -1.01
CA ASP A 125 -3.32 10.16 -1.12
C ASP A 125 -2.11 11.07 -1.41
N VAL A 126 -2.32 12.32 -1.79
CA VAL A 126 -1.27 13.33 -1.94
C VAL A 126 -1.53 14.47 -0.97
N VAL A 127 -0.68 14.55 0.06
CA VAL A 127 -0.70 15.60 1.07
C VAL A 127 0.26 16.73 0.70
N SER A 128 -0.19 17.95 0.99
CA SER A 128 0.64 19.15 0.88
C SER A 128 1.23 19.47 2.25
N ARG A 129 2.52 19.79 2.30
CA ARG A 129 3.22 20.26 3.51
C ARG A 129 4.13 21.43 3.20
N LEU A 130 4.51 22.17 4.23
CA LEU A 130 5.62 23.11 4.15
C LEU A 130 6.94 22.35 4.34
N GLU A 131 7.89 22.57 3.45
CA GLU A 131 9.29 22.19 3.60
C GLU A 131 10.12 23.48 3.70
N PRO A 132 11.05 23.60 4.66
CA PRO A 132 11.95 24.74 4.72
C PRO A 132 12.93 24.72 3.54
N VAL A 133 13.16 25.88 2.95
CA VAL A 133 14.19 26.13 1.95
C VAL A 133 15.47 26.53 2.68
N MET A 134 16.46 25.65 2.68
CA MET A 134 17.71 25.84 3.41
C MET A 134 18.80 26.46 2.51
N PHE A 135 19.64 27.33 3.09
CA PHE A 135 20.92 27.75 2.53
C PHE A 135 22.01 27.57 3.60
N GLY A 136 22.75 26.47 3.50
CA GLY A 136 23.50 25.95 4.65
C GLY A 136 22.55 25.69 5.82
N ASP A 137 22.91 26.15 7.00
CA ASP A 137 22.10 26.01 8.22
C ASP A 137 20.97 27.06 8.36
N LEU A 138 20.83 27.99 7.39
CA LEU A 138 19.84 29.08 7.45
C LEU A 138 18.55 28.71 6.71
N VAL A 139 17.41 28.86 7.39
CA VAL A 139 16.07 28.79 6.74
C VAL A 139 15.80 30.10 6.01
N LEU A 140 15.61 30.05 4.69
CA LEU A 140 15.30 31.22 3.86
C LEU A 140 13.80 31.51 3.77
N ALA A 141 12.99 30.47 3.59
CA ALA A 141 11.55 30.53 3.39
C ALA A 141 10.94 29.13 3.53
N ASP A 142 9.61 29.04 3.59
CA ASP A 142 8.89 27.77 3.41
C ASP A 142 8.41 27.61 1.96
N LYS A 143 8.53 26.41 1.39
CA LYS A 143 7.89 26.01 0.13
C LYS A 143 6.78 25.00 0.41
N THR A 144 5.62 25.19 -0.20
CA THR A 144 4.58 24.14 -0.21
C THR A 144 4.98 23.06 -1.20
N VAL A 145 5.13 21.81 -0.74
CA VAL A 145 5.34 20.64 -1.59
C VAL A 145 4.18 19.67 -1.45
N ALA A 146 3.86 18.97 -2.53
CA ALA A 146 2.87 17.90 -2.54
C ALA A 146 3.57 16.54 -2.73
N LYS A 147 3.33 15.59 -1.83
CA LYS A 147 3.97 14.26 -1.83
C LYS A 147 2.92 13.16 -1.64
N VAL A 148 3.12 12.02 -2.29
CA VAL A 148 2.24 10.85 -2.13
C VAL A 148 2.50 10.16 -0.80
N ILE A 149 1.44 9.86 -0.06
CA ILE A 149 1.44 9.01 1.13
C ILE A 149 0.68 7.73 0.86
N LYS A 150 1.15 6.63 1.44
CA LYS A 150 0.47 5.33 1.47
C LYS A 150 1.10 4.47 2.56
N CYS A 151 0.47 3.36 2.93
CA CYS A 151 1.12 2.40 3.84
C CYS A 151 2.47 1.94 3.24
N ASP A 152 3.49 1.90 4.09
CA ASP A 152 4.87 1.48 3.82
C ASP A 152 5.23 0.19 4.60
N LEU A 153 4.20 -0.44 5.19
CA LEU A 153 4.23 -1.55 6.14
C LEU A 153 4.96 -1.28 7.47
N CYS A 154 5.35 -0.02 7.76
CA CYS A 154 6.31 0.29 8.82
C CYS A 154 7.57 -0.60 8.71
N ALA A 155 8.09 -0.79 7.48
CA ALA A 155 9.15 -1.77 7.21
C ALA A 155 10.50 -1.48 7.89
N ASP A 156 10.62 -0.31 8.53
CA ASP A 156 11.74 0.10 9.39
C ASP A 156 11.56 -0.32 10.86
N GLU A 157 10.40 -0.85 11.26
CA GLU A 157 10.14 -1.35 12.61
C GLU A 157 10.25 -2.89 12.66
N PRO A 158 11.09 -3.48 13.52
CA PRO A 158 11.30 -4.92 13.56
C PRO A 158 10.09 -5.73 14.02
N GLU A 159 9.18 -5.13 14.82
CA GLU A 159 7.91 -5.77 15.19
C GLU A 159 6.77 -5.50 14.18
N GLY A 160 7.06 -4.84 13.06
CA GLY A 160 6.14 -4.61 11.96
C GLY A 160 5.06 -3.54 12.21
N PRO A 161 3.95 -3.56 11.44
CA PRO A 161 3.01 -2.45 11.36
C PRO A 161 2.41 -2.02 12.71
N ARG A 162 2.62 -0.76 13.10
CA ARG A 162 2.06 -0.20 14.35
C ARG A 162 0.54 -0.28 14.41
N CYS A 163 -0.13 -0.13 13.27
CA CYS A 163 -1.59 -0.26 13.17
C CYS A 163 -2.11 -1.67 13.51
N VAL A 164 -1.34 -2.72 13.24
CA VAL A 164 -1.64 -4.11 13.63
C VAL A 164 -1.45 -4.26 15.14
N ARG A 165 -0.27 -3.87 15.66
CA ARG A 165 0.09 -3.94 17.08
C ARG A 165 -0.88 -3.18 18.00
N ALA A 166 -1.42 -2.06 17.53
CA ALA A 166 -2.30 -1.19 18.30
C ALA A 166 -3.80 -1.53 18.19
N CYS A 167 -4.19 -2.60 17.49
CA CYS A 167 -5.60 -2.94 17.29
C CYS A 167 -6.18 -3.65 18.53
N PRO A 168 -7.06 -3.04 19.34
CA PRO A 168 -7.50 -3.61 20.63
C PRO A 168 -8.35 -4.89 20.49
N THR A 169 -8.91 -5.15 19.31
CA THR A 169 -9.72 -6.33 19.00
C THR A 169 -8.97 -7.38 18.17
N ASN A 170 -7.68 -7.17 17.88
CA ASN A 170 -6.88 -7.99 16.94
C ASN A 170 -7.54 -8.12 15.54
N GLY A 171 -8.36 -7.14 15.14
CA GLY A 171 -9.04 -7.10 13.85
C GLY A 171 -8.17 -6.68 12.66
N LEU A 172 -6.87 -6.45 12.88
CA LEU A 172 -5.88 -6.16 11.84
C LEU A 172 -4.77 -7.20 11.88
N ARG A 173 -4.28 -7.59 10.71
CA ARG A 173 -3.14 -8.51 10.54
C ARG A 173 -2.31 -8.14 9.33
N LEU A 174 -0.99 -8.32 9.44
CA LEU A 174 -0.12 -8.40 8.27
C LEU A 174 -0.37 -9.76 7.59
N VAL A 175 -0.39 -9.78 6.26
CA VAL A 175 -0.63 -10.98 5.46
C VAL A 175 0.38 -11.06 4.33
N ASP A 176 0.81 -12.27 3.99
CA ASP A 176 1.63 -12.53 2.79
C ASP A 176 0.91 -13.40 1.74
N GLN A 177 1.64 -13.84 0.71
CA GLN A 177 1.08 -14.70 -0.34
C GLN A 177 0.66 -16.09 0.16
N ASP A 178 1.34 -16.65 1.14
CA ASP A 178 1.09 -18.01 1.61
C ASP A 178 -0.08 -17.99 2.62
N ASP A 179 -0.24 -16.92 3.42
CA ASP A 179 -1.51 -16.59 4.12
C ASP A 179 -2.71 -16.56 3.15
N LEU A 180 -2.56 -15.85 2.01
CA LEU A 180 -3.63 -15.70 1.03
C LEU A 180 -4.00 -17.05 0.38
N LYS A 181 -3.03 -17.93 0.12
CA LYS A 181 -3.26 -19.30 -0.36
C LYS A 181 -4.00 -20.14 0.66
N ASP A 182 -3.58 -20.09 1.93
CA ASP A 182 -4.23 -20.80 3.03
C ASP A 182 -5.68 -20.35 3.21
N MET A 183 -5.95 -19.06 3.08
CA MET A 183 -7.32 -18.54 3.09
C MET A 183 -8.14 -18.98 1.87
N ALA A 184 -7.53 -19.03 0.68
CA ALA A 184 -8.18 -19.57 -0.51
C ALA A 184 -8.44 -21.08 -0.41
N LEU A 185 -7.58 -21.85 0.27
CA LEU A 185 -7.79 -23.27 0.58
C LEU A 185 -8.93 -23.46 1.57
N LYS A 186 -8.90 -22.74 2.71
CA LYS A 186 -9.95 -22.77 3.74
C LYS A 186 -11.33 -22.40 3.16
N ARG A 187 -11.42 -21.35 2.34
CA ARG A 187 -12.67 -20.96 1.66
C ARG A 187 -13.18 -22.02 0.68
N ARG A 188 -12.30 -22.63 -0.13
CA ARG A 188 -12.68 -23.72 -1.04
C ARG A 188 -13.22 -24.93 -0.29
N ARG A 189 -12.61 -25.28 0.85
CA ARG A 189 -13.07 -26.37 1.72
C ARG A 189 -14.46 -26.08 2.30
N VAL A 190 -14.67 -24.93 2.92
CA VAL A 190 -15.98 -24.53 3.48
C VAL A 190 -17.06 -24.48 2.40
N ALA A 191 -16.74 -24.05 1.18
CA ALA A 191 -17.68 -24.08 0.06
C ALA A 191 -18.08 -25.52 -0.34
N ALA A 192 -17.12 -26.46 -0.39
CA ALA A 192 -17.40 -27.87 -0.65
C ALA A 192 -18.28 -28.52 0.44
N GLU A 193 -17.94 -28.31 1.71
CA GLU A 193 -18.72 -28.78 2.87
C GLU A 193 -20.14 -28.16 2.88
N SER A 194 -20.28 -26.91 2.41
CA SER A 194 -21.59 -26.25 2.25
C SER A 194 -22.42 -26.88 1.14
N TYR A 195 -21.82 -27.29 0.02
CA TYR A 195 -22.54 -27.99 -1.07
C TYR A 195 -23.04 -29.36 -0.63
N GLU A 196 -22.25 -30.12 0.14
CA GLU A 196 -22.66 -31.40 0.73
C GLU A 196 -23.92 -31.23 1.59
N SER A 197 -23.91 -30.26 2.52
CA SER A 197 -25.06 -29.95 3.37
C SER A 197 -26.30 -29.48 2.59
N MET A 198 -26.12 -28.73 1.49
CA MET A 198 -27.23 -28.31 0.62
C MET A 198 -27.86 -29.51 -0.13
N MET A 199 -27.03 -30.47 -0.57
CA MET A 199 -27.51 -31.66 -1.26
C MET A 199 -28.27 -32.59 -0.30
N ASP A 200 -27.74 -32.83 0.90
CA ASP A 200 -28.37 -33.66 1.93
C ASP A 200 -29.73 -33.09 2.39
N SER A 201 -29.80 -31.77 2.58
CA SER A 201 -31.05 -31.04 2.89
C SER A 201 -32.10 -31.12 1.76
N THR A 202 -31.67 -31.31 0.50
CA THR A 202 -32.58 -31.47 -0.64
C THR A 202 -33.17 -32.88 -0.69
N VAL A 203 -32.42 -33.91 -0.27
CA VAL A 203 -32.92 -35.30 -0.20
C VAL A 203 -34.03 -35.44 0.85
N TYR A 204 -33.89 -34.78 2.00
CA TYR A 204 -34.92 -34.76 3.06
C TYR A 204 -36.17 -33.92 2.75
N ALA A 205 -36.20 -33.18 1.64
CA ALA A 205 -37.37 -32.40 1.20
C ALA A 205 -38.20 -33.10 0.10
N LEU A 206 -37.78 -34.29 -0.34
CA LEU A 206 -38.41 -35.06 -1.42
C LEU A 206 -38.88 -36.46 -0.98
N VAL A 207 -38.90 -36.73 0.34
CA VAL A 207 -39.38 -37.96 0.99
C VAL A 207 -40.39 -37.60 2.06
#